data_AF-A0AAV8PV05-F1
#
_entry.id   AF-A0AAV8PV05-F1
#
_cell.length_a   1.000
_cell.length_b   1.000
_cell.length_c   1.000
_cell.angle_alpha   90.00
_cell.angle_beta   90.00
_cell.angle_gamma   90.00
#
_symmetry.space_group_name_H-M   'P 1'
#
loop_
_entity.id
_entity.type
_entity.pdbx_description
1 polymer ?
#
loop_
_entity_poly.entity_id
_entity_poly.type
_entity_poly.pdbx_seq_one_letter_code
_entity_poly.pdbx_strand_id
1 'polypeptide(L)'
;MACPRRSGESLRREETAEPEPQQRVRYRTVRSRVSRGSVFVIPAGHPVAAVAARNENLEVLCFGVRAAQNRKYYLAGRNNVLNRLDREAKEVDEILQAKPESVFVPGPERRREAESGRQPSPESLRFAESW
;
A
#
# COMPACT_ATOMS: atom_id res chain seq x y z
N MET A 1 3.53 -4.71 -4.58
CA MET A 1 4.64 -4.79 -3.60
C MET A 1 5.70 -3.75 -3.96
N ALA A 2 6.34 -3.15 -2.97
CA ALA A 2 7.53 -2.33 -3.15
C ALA A 2 8.77 -3.16 -2.78
N CYS A 3 9.73 -3.27 -3.68
CA CYS A 3 10.96 -4.04 -3.47
C CYS A 3 12.16 -3.08 -3.40
N PRO A 4 12.88 -2.98 -2.27
CA PRO A 4 14.09 -2.18 -2.17
C PRO A 4 15.18 -2.76 -3.07
N ARG A 5 15.76 -1.90 -3.92
CA ARG A 5 16.95 -2.16 -4.70
C ARG A 5 18.10 -1.43 -4.02
N ARG A 6 19.08 -2.19 -3.52
CA ARG A 6 20.38 -1.65 -3.13
C ARG A 6 21.21 -1.53 -4.40
N SER A 7 21.71 -0.33 -4.70
CA SER A 7 22.70 -0.11 -5.74
C SER A 7 23.97 -0.85 -5.31
N GLY A 8 24.15 -2.10 -5.73
CA GLY A 8 25.22 -2.98 -5.25
C GLY A 8 25.07 -4.45 -5.65
N GLU A 9 23.90 -4.88 -6.13
CA GLU A 9 23.75 -6.17 -6.85
C GLU A 9 24.14 -6.01 -8.34
N SER A 10 25.37 -5.58 -8.58
CA SER A 10 26.09 -5.82 -9.82
C SER A 10 27.28 -6.72 -9.47
N LEU A 11 27.40 -7.84 -10.19
CA LEU A 11 28.44 -8.84 -10.02
C LEU A 11 29.83 -8.23 -9.83
N ARG A 12 30.62 -8.86 -8.94
CA ARG A 12 32.08 -8.74 -8.75
C ARG A 12 32.81 -7.97 -9.87
N ARG A 13 33.43 -6.82 -9.58
CA ARG A 13 34.79 -6.45 -10.02
C ARG A 13 35.33 -5.16 -9.36
N GLU A 14 36.49 -5.32 -8.74
CA GLU A 14 37.62 -4.39 -8.48
C GLU A 14 37.45 -3.12 -7.63
N GLU A 15 38.47 -2.95 -6.77
CA GLU A 15 38.72 -1.91 -5.78
C GLU A 15 38.81 -0.50 -6.38
N THR A 16 38.18 0.47 -5.74
CA THR A 16 38.77 1.79 -5.40
C THR A 16 37.88 2.43 -4.33
N ALA A 17 38.45 2.71 -3.15
CA ALA A 17 37.78 3.39 -2.06
C ALA A 17 37.74 4.90 -2.32
N GLU A 18 36.59 5.40 -2.77
CA GLU A 18 36.20 6.81 -2.81
C GLU A 18 35.04 7.03 -1.81
N PRO A 19 34.87 8.23 -1.21
CA PRO A 19 33.91 8.45 -0.13
C PRO A 19 32.47 8.15 -0.59
N GLU A 20 31.85 7.15 0.05
CA GLU A 20 30.51 6.62 -0.28
C GLU A 20 29.47 7.76 -0.42
N PRO A 21 28.91 8.00 -1.63
CA PRO A 21 27.72 8.83 -1.74
C PRO A 21 26.60 8.10 -1.01
N GLN A 22 25.95 8.77 -0.05
CA GLN A 22 24.79 8.29 0.73
C GLN A 22 23.98 7.26 -0.07
N GLN A 23 24.05 5.98 0.30
CA GLN A 23 23.42 4.88 -0.44
C GLN A 23 21.92 5.12 -0.59
N ARG A 24 21.51 5.69 -1.73
CA ARG A 24 20.12 6.02 -2.00
C ARG A 24 19.34 4.74 -2.30
N VAL A 25 18.57 4.26 -1.33
CA VAL A 25 17.66 3.13 -1.53
C VAL A 25 16.57 3.53 -2.53
N ARG A 26 16.44 2.75 -3.60
CA ARG A 26 15.35 2.91 -4.58
C ARG A 26 14.36 1.76 -4.43
N TYR A 27 13.07 2.03 -4.58
CA TYR A 27 12.04 0.99 -4.55
C TYR A 27 11.56 0.68 -5.96
N ARG A 28 11.55 -0.60 -6.35
CA ARG A 28 10.90 -1.09 -7.56
C ARG A 28 9.47 -1.50 -7.24
N THR A 29 8.53 -1.04 -8.04
CA THR A 29 7.14 -1.50 -7.96
C THR A 29 7.00 -2.87 -8.64
N VAL A 30 6.59 -3.88 -7.87
CA VAL A 30 6.24 -5.22 -8.36
C VAL A 30 4.72 -5.37 -8.32
N ARG A 31 4.11 -5.65 -9.47
CA ARG A 31 2.66 -5.85 -9.65
C ARG A 31 2.43 -7.19 -10.34
N SER A 32 1.41 -7.92 -9.91
CA SER A 32 0.95 -9.14 -10.58
C SER A 32 -0.56 -9.26 -10.42
N ARG A 33 -1.21 -9.90 -11.40
CA ARG A 33 -2.54 -10.48 -11.19
C ARG A 33 -2.36 -11.81 -10.48
N VAL A 34 -3.34 -12.16 -9.64
CA VAL A 34 -3.38 -13.44 -8.93
C VAL A 34 -4.71 -14.10 -9.24
N SER A 35 -4.68 -15.41 -9.42
CA SER A 35 -5.85 -16.26 -9.63
C SER A 35 -5.72 -17.51 -8.77
N ARG A 36 -6.78 -18.31 -8.69
CA ARG A 36 -6.77 -19.58 -7.97
C ARG A 36 -5.59 -20.46 -8.44
N GLY A 37 -4.82 -20.98 -7.49
CA GLY A 37 -3.60 -21.76 -7.76
C GLY A 37 -2.32 -20.94 -7.91
N SER A 38 -2.41 -19.60 -7.93
CA SER A 38 -1.22 -18.75 -7.92
C SER A 38 -0.44 -18.86 -6.61
N VAL A 39 0.89 -18.88 -6.71
CA VAL A 39 1.82 -18.79 -5.58
C VAL A 39 2.67 -17.55 -5.73
N PHE A 40 2.81 -16.78 -4.66
CA PHE A 40 3.68 -15.61 -4.61
C PHE A 40 4.40 -15.53 -3.27
N VAL A 41 5.58 -14.92 -3.28
CA VAL A 41 6.43 -14.75 -2.10
C VAL A 41 6.45 -13.29 -1.70
N ILE A 42 6.25 -13.01 -0.40
CA ILE A 42 6.44 -11.69 0.18
C ILE A 42 7.69 -11.76 1.07
N PRO A 43 8.84 -11.23 0.62
CA PRO A 43 10.03 -11.23 1.45
C PRO A 43 9.84 -10.32 2.67
N ALA A 44 10.57 -10.60 3.75
CA ALA A 44 10.56 -9.76 4.94
C ALA A 44 10.93 -8.31 4.59
N GLY A 45 10.27 -7.34 5.23
CA GLY A 45 10.51 -5.90 5.01
C GLY A 45 10.02 -5.34 3.67
N HIS A 46 9.30 -6.12 2.84
CA HIS A 46 8.75 -5.64 1.57
C HIS A 46 7.28 -5.21 1.73
N PRO A 47 6.95 -3.91 1.59
CA PRO A 47 5.57 -3.45 1.66
C PRO A 47 4.70 -4.09 0.57
N VAL A 48 3.50 -4.52 0.94
CA VAL A 48 2.57 -5.21 0.06
C VAL A 48 1.13 -4.76 0.32
N ALA A 49 0.34 -4.73 -0.74
CA ALA A 49 -1.11 -4.59 -0.69
C ALA A 49 -1.71 -5.62 -1.65
N ALA A 50 -2.78 -6.28 -1.24
CA ALA A 50 -3.58 -7.17 -2.07
C ALA A 50 -4.95 -6.53 -2.27
N VAL A 51 -5.47 -6.62 -3.49
CA VAL A 51 -6.76 -6.03 -3.88
C VAL A 51 -7.58 -7.13 -4.50
N ALA A 52 -8.74 -7.41 -3.91
CA ALA A 52 -9.71 -8.34 -4.47
C ALA A 52 -10.38 -7.74 -5.71
N ALA A 53 -10.78 -8.58 -6.66
CA ALA A 53 -11.58 -8.14 -7.80
C ALA A 53 -12.98 -7.71 -7.33
N ARG A 54 -13.64 -6.85 -8.10
CA ARG A 54 -14.90 -6.17 -7.73
C ARG A 54 -15.99 -7.08 -7.12
N ASN A 55 -16.14 -8.26 -7.71
CA ASN A 55 -17.24 -9.20 -7.46
C ASN A 55 -16.76 -10.56 -6.94
N GLU A 56 -15.49 -10.66 -6.52
CA GLU A 56 -14.90 -11.92 -6.08
C GLU A 56 -14.13 -11.73 -4.79
N ASN A 57 -14.29 -12.68 -3.86
CA ASN A 57 -13.46 -12.71 -2.67
C ASN A 57 -12.08 -13.26 -3.01
N LEU A 58 -11.03 -12.59 -2.52
CA LEU A 58 -9.67 -13.08 -2.61
C LEU A 58 -9.32 -13.86 -1.33
N GLU A 59 -9.26 -15.19 -1.45
CA GLU A 59 -8.85 -16.08 -0.37
C GLU A 59 -7.39 -16.53 -0.56
N VAL A 60 -6.57 -16.37 0.47
CA VAL A 60 -5.13 -16.66 0.41
C VAL A 60 -4.70 -17.45 1.65
N LEU A 61 -4.10 -18.62 1.42
CA LEU A 61 -3.39 -19.38 2.45
C LEU A 61 -1.93 -18.91 2.51
N CYS A 62 -1.48 -18.51 3.71
CA CYS A 62 -0.14 -17.95 3.91
C CYS A 62 0.70 -18.83 4.84
N PHE A 63 1.91 -19.21 4.40
CA PHE A 63 2.91 -19.88 5.23
C PHE A 63 4.00 -18.90 5.65
N GLY A 64 4.17 -18.69 6.95
CA GLY A 64 5.22 -17.83 7.51
C GLY A 64 6.52 -18.59 7.72
N VAL A 65 7.57 -18.27 6.96
CA VAL A 65 8.92 -18.82 7.15
C VAL A 65 9.68 -17.96 8.17
N ARG A 66 10.35 -18.60 9.14
CA ARG A 66 11.06 -17.91 10.25
C ARG A 66 10.17 -16.90 10.99
N ALA A 67 8.93 -17.30 11.27
CA ALA A 67 7.90 -16.40 11.79
C ALA A 67 8.03 -16.07 13.29
N ALA A 68 9.02 -16.63 13.99
CA ALA A 68 9.26 -16.33 15.40
C ALA A 68 9.44 -14.82 15.57
N GLN A 69 8.61 -14.20 16.43
CA GLN A 69 8.58 -12.75 16.69
C GLN A 69 8.25 -11.88 15.46
N ASN A 70 7.71 -12.45 14.37
CA ASN A 70 7.32 -11.65 13.21
C ASN A 70 6.14 -10.73 13.55
N ARG A 71 6.25 -9.45 13.18
CA ARG A 71 5.22 -8.44 13.41
C ARG A 71 4.75 -7.85 12.08
N LYS A 72 3.44 -7.65 11.97
CA LYS A 72 2.85 -6.91 10.83
C LYS A 72 2.83 -5.42 11.15
N TYR A 73 3.41 -4.62 10.28
CA TYR A 73 3.36 -3.17 10.34
C TYR A 73 2.47 -2.65 9.23
N TYR A 74 1.32 -2.09 9.60
CA TYR A 74 0.43 -1.43 8.65
C TYR A 74 0.98 -0.04 8.32
N LEU A 75 0.94 0.36 7.06
CA LEU A 75 1.43 1.67 6.58
C LEU A 75 0.30 2.68 6.34
N ALA A 76 -0.94 2.26 6.52
CA ALA A 76 -2.14 3.08 6.35
C ALA A 76 -3.30 2.54 7.20
N GLY A 77 -4.34 3.35 7.37
CA GLY A 77 -5.48 3.05 8.24
C GLY A 77 -5.22 3.39 9.71
N ARG A 78 -6.22 3.18 10.56
CA ARG A 78 -6.18 3.62 11.97
C ARG A 78 -5.01 3.04 12.78
N ASN A 79 -4.57 1.83 12.47
CA ASN A 79 -3.50 1.11 13.19
C ASN A 79 -2.12 1.24 12.51
N ASN A 80 -1.94 2.24 11.66
CA ASN A 80 -0.69 2.52 10.97
C ASN A 80 0.48 2.74 11.95
N VAL A 81 1.64 2.16 11.67
CA VAL A 81 2.88 2.39 12.44
C VAL A 81 3.29 3.86 12.42
N LEU A 82 2.93 4.59 11.35
CA LEU A 82 3.21 6.00 11.29
C LEU A 82 2.53 6.68 12.49
N ASN A 83 1.29 6.41 12.88
CA ASN A 83 0.60 7.12 13.98
C ASN A 83 1.32 7.04 15.36
N ARG A 84 2.41 6.28 15.49
CA ARG A 84 3.28 6.22 16.66
C ARG A 84 4.47 7.17 16.65
N LEU A 85 4.76 7.83 15.52
CA LEU A 85 5.81 8.86 15.52
C LEU A 85 5.23 10.15 16.08
N ASP A 86 6.08 10.90 16.77
CA ASP A 86 5.73 12.20 17.33
C ASP A 86 5.26 13.19 16.25
N ARG A 87 4.49 14.18 16.67
CA ARG A 87 3.90 15.18 15.78
C ARG A 87 4.98 15.95 15.03
N GLU A 88 6.10 16.25 15.67
CA GLU A 88 7.25 16.95 15.09
C GLU A 88 7.91 16.12 13.98
N ALA A 89 7.80 14.79 14.04
CA ALA A 89 8.29 13.89 12.99
C ALA A 89 7.29 13.72 11.83
N LYS A 90 6.15 14.43 11.84
CA LYS A 90 5.08 14.33 10.84
C LYS A 90 4.34 15.63 10.60
N GLU A 91 4.41 16.12 9.37
CA GLU A 91 3.60 17.28 8.97
C GLU A 91 2.17 16.90 8.51
N VAL A 92 1.84 15.61 8.45
CA VAL A 92 0.67 15.08 7.71
C VAL A 92 -0.33 14.29 8.58
N ASP A 93 -0.44 14.65 9.86
CA ASP A 93 -1.21 13.86 10.84
C ASP A 93 -2.70 13.72 10.47
N GLU A 94 -3.33 14.81 10.01
CA GLU A 94 -4.72 14.80 9.53
C GLU A 94 -4.95 13.78 8.41
N ILE A 95 -4.02 13.68 7.46
CA ILE A 95 -4.11 12.76 6.32
C ILE A 95 -3.99 11.30 6.79
N LEU A 96 -3.12 11.04 7.77
CA LEU A 96 -2.90 9.71 8.31
C LEU A 96 -4.10 9.23 9.14
N GLN A 97 -4.82 10.15 9.78
CA GLN A 97 -5.99 9.86 10.61
C GLN A 97 -7.31 9.85 9.82
N ALA A 98 -7.34 10.37 8.59
CA ALA A 98 -8.54 10.45 7.76
C ALA A 98 -9.22 9.11 7.44
N LYS A 99 -8.54 7.97 7.66
CA LYS A 99 -9.09 6.62 7.43
C LYS A 99 -9.41 5.92 8.77
N PRO A 100 -10.69 5.82 9.17
CA PRO A 100 -11.08 5.18 10.43
C PRO A 100 -10.96 3.65 10.38
N GLU A 101 -10.99 3.05 9.19
CA GLU A 101 -10.85 1.60 9.03
C GLU A 101 -9.39 1.14 9.16
N SER A 102 -9.20 -0.13 9.49
CA SER A 102 -7.89 -0.75 9.66
C SER A 102 -7.84 -2.10 8.96
N VAL A 103 -6.64 -2.49 8.50
CA VAL A 103 -6.31 -3.77 7.85
C VAL A 103 -6.98 -4.00 6.49
N PHE A 104 -8.31 -3.93 6.40
CA PHE A 104 -9.09 -4.06 5.17
C PHE A 104 -9.87 -2.78 4.89
N VAL A 105 -9.82 -2.31 3.65
CA VAL A 105 -10.48 -1.09 3.20
C VAL A 105 -11.12 -1.31 1.83
N PRO A 106 -12.15 -0.54 1.45
CA PRO A 106 -12.70 -0.59 0.10
C PRO A 106 -11.61 -0.40 -0.97
N GLY A 107 -11.60 -1.30 -1.94
CA GLY A 107 -10.70 -1.22 -3.08
C GLY A 107 -10.93 0.03 -3.95
N PRO A 108 -9.98 0.38 -4.82
CA PRO A 108 -10.02 1.60 -5.62
C PRO A 108 -11.25 1.69 -6.55
N GLU A 109 -11.74 0.57 -7.08
CA GLU A 109 -12.93 0.53 -7.95
C GLU A 109 -14.20 0.91 -7.19
N ARG A 110 -14.43 0.31 -6.01
CA ARG A 110 -15.59 0.64 -5.15
C ARG A 110 -15.59 2.10 -4.69
N ARG A 111 -14.40 2.67 -4.46
CA ARG A 111 -14.27 4.07 -4.02
C ARG A 111 -14.67 5.04 -5.13
N ARG A 112 -14.23 4.77 -6.37
CA ARG A 112 -14.61 5.56 -7.56
C ARG A 112 -16.11 5.53 -7.82
N GLU A 113 -16.75 4.39 -7.63
CA GLU A 113 -18.21 4.26 -7.77
C GLU A 113 -18.97 5.08 -6.73
N ALA A 114 -18.53 5.03 -5.46
CA ALA A 114 -19.13 5.84 -4.40
C ALA A 114 -18.93 7.36 -4.61
N GLU A 115 -17.81 7.76 -5.18
CA GLU A 115 -17.52 9.15 -5.56
C GLU A 115 -18.34 9.59 -6.78
N SER A 116 -18.50 8.72 -7.78
CA SER A 116 -19.30 8.98 -8.99
C SER A 116 -20.81 8.99 -8.72
N GLY A 117 -21.31 8.15 -7.80
CA GLY A 117 -22.72 8.14 -7.39
C GLY A 117 -23.12 9.32 -6.50
N ARG A 118 -22.15 10.13 -6.07
CA ARG A 118 -22.35 11.36 -5.29
C ARG A 118 -22.46 12.62 -6.14
N GLN A 119 -22.24 12.54 -7.46
CA GLN A 119 -22.56 13.65 -8.36
C GLN A 119 -24.07 13.66 -8.60
N PRO A 120 -24.80 14.75 -8.24
CA PRO A 120 -26.20 14.84 -8.60
C PRO A 120 -26.30 14.76 -10.13
N SER A 121 -27.17 13.88 -10.61
CA SER A 121 -27.53 13.82 -12.02
C SER A 121 -28.03 15.20 -12.48
N PRO A 122 -27.85 15.59 -13.75
CA PRO A 122 -28.41 16.84 -14.27
C PRO A 122 -29.94 16.94 -14.09
N GLU A 123 -30.64 15.81 -13.94
CA GLU A 123 -32.08 15.77 -13.66
C GLU A 123 -32.40 16.23 -12.24
N SER A 124 -31.60 15.86 -11.24
CA SER A 124 -31.79 16.29 -9.84
C SER A 124 -31.58 17.79 -9.60
N LEU A 125 -30.85 18.49 -10.49
CA LEU A 125 -30.72 19.96 -10.44
C LEU A 125 -31.94 20.68 -11.01
N ARG A 126 -32.66 20.08 -11.96
CA ARG A 126 -33.88 20.66 -12.55
C ARG A 126 -35.07 20.69 -11.56
N PHE A 127 -35.10 19.78 -10.59
CA PHE A 127 -36.14 19.76 -9.55
C PHE A 127 -35.87 20.71 -8.38
N ALA A 128 -34.64 21.19 -8.22
CA ALA A 128 -34.27 22.09 -7.13
C ALA A 128 -34.56 23.58 -7.43
N GLU A 129 -34.79 23.94 -8.70
CA GLU A 129 -35.06 25.32 -9.14
C GLU A 129 -36.56 25.63 -9.30
N SER A 130 -37.46 24.75 -8.82
CA SER A 130 -38.92 24.87 -8.97
C SER A 130 -39.66 25.31 -7.68
N TRP A 131 -38.98 25.98 -6.75
CA TRP A 131 -39.61 26.64 -5.60
C TRP A 131 -39.01 28.02 -5.36
#